data_AF-A0AA43BIL8-F1
#
_entry.id   AF-A0AA43BIL8-F1
#
_cell.length_a   1.000
_cell.length_b   1.000
_cell.length_c   1.000
_cell.angle_alpha   90.00
_cell.angle_beta   90.00
_cell.angle_gamma   90.00
#
_symmetry.space_group_name_H-M   'P 1'
#
loop_
_entity.id
_entity.type
_entity.pdbx_description
1 polymer ?
#
loop_
_entity_poly.entity_id
_entity_poly.type
_entity_poly.pdbx_seq_one_letter_code
_entity_poly.pdbx_strand_id
1 'polypeptide(L)'
;MKIISKCLLGVFCCAHFNTALYAQNISIQQAEQTIDQKYAALDFYAVNQQIENDVVDLIRENAESYAYSFPKLTENLRLKINASPDQLLKFYTFDVGGGGTMGEFSSYVQMKSSKSTKLRPLETGYILKIDQVKWGAQPIYLIQSYYKGDSCHGLYQIQAFKMHAQALTATPVFQTKNKQLSSIEVDYDCHYDEEQRGSYIRVSKDLNKIDITLLDQNSRPTGKYLRYQRSNTGYQCTGVTK
;
A
#
# COMPACT_ATOMS: atom_id res chain seq x y z
N MET A 1 8.10 -70.55 -30.16
CA MET A 1 7.00 -69.93 -29.39
C MET A 1 7.60 -68.95 -28.40
N LYS A 2 6.89 -67.84 -28.18
CA LYS A 2 7.19 -66.62 -27.38
C LYS A 2 7.79 -66.97 -25.98
N ILE A 3 8.54 -66.11 -25.27
CA ILE A 3 8.20 -64.75 -24.83
C ILE A 3 9.49 -63.97 -24.49
N ILE A 4 9.60 -62.76 -25.04
CA ILE A 4 10.56 -61.72 -24.65
C ILE A 4 10.02 -61.05 -23.37
N SER A 5 10.73 -61.16 -22.25
CA SER A 5 10.43 -60.39 -21.05
C SER A 5 11.28 -59.12 -21.03
N LYS A 6 10.63 -57.97 -21.27
CA LYS A 6 11.23 -56.63 -21.13
C LYS A 6 11.17 -56.23 -19.65
N CYS A 7 12.32 -56.11 -19.00
CA CYS A 7 12.44 -55.37 -17.74
C CYS A 7 12.26 -53.88 -18.01
N LEU A 8 11.10 -53.33 -17.66
CA LEU A 8 10.94 -51.90 -17.43
C LEU A 8 11.53 -51.56 -16.05
N LEU A 9 12.70 -50.91 -16.03
CA LEU A 9 13.13 -50.13 -14.87
C LEU A 9 12.32 -48.82 -14.87
N GLY A 10 11.33 -48.73 -13.98
CA GLY A 10 10.61 -47.49 -13.73
C GLY A 10 11.49 -46.51 -12.97
N VAL A 11 11.81 -45.37 -13.60
CA VAL A 11 12.37 -44.21 -12.93
C VAL A 11 11.26 -43.56 -12.11
N PHE A 12 11.27 -43.74 -10.79
CA PHE A 12 10.44 -42.97 -9.88
C PHE A 12 11.05 -41.58 -9.72
N CYS A 13 10.61 -40.63 -10.55
CA CYS A 13 10.78 -39.21 -10.27
C CYS A 13 9.87 -38.82 -9.09
N CYS A 14 10.39 -38.90 -7.86
CA CYS A 14 9.73 -38.31 -6.71
C CYS A 14 9.79 -36.79 -6.84
N ALA A 15 8.78 -36.19 -7.48
CA ALA A 15 8.49 -34.78 -7.37
C ALA A 15 8.20 -34.47 -5.88
N HIS A 16 9.21 -33.99 -5.16
CA HIS A 16 9.04 -33.43 -3.83
C HIS A 16 8.35 -32.08 -4.01
N PHE A 17 7.03 -32.11 -4.23
CA PHE A 17 6.19 -30.93 -4.09
C PHE A 17 6.33 -30.41 -2.67
N ASN A 18 6.57 -29.10 -2.52
CA ASN A 18 6.77 -28.41 -1.24
C ASN A 18 5.52 -28.47 -0.34
N THR A 19 5.25 -29.62 0.28
CA THR A 19 4.08 -29.87 1.14
C THR A 19 3.96 -28.88 2.31
N ALA A 20 5.08 -28.34 2.79
CA ALA A 20 5.10 -27.32 3.84
C ALA A 20 4.45 -25.99 3.41
N LEU A 21 4.73 -25.50 2.21
CA LEU A 21 4.12 -24.27 1.67
C LEU A 21 2.62 -24.45 1.42
N TYR A 22 2.20 -25.63 1.00
CA TYR A 22 0.77 -25.96 0.82
C TYR A 22 0.04 -26.01 2.17
N ALA A 23 0.62 -26.64 3.20
CA ALA A 23 0.02 -26.72 4.53
C ALA A 23 -0.12 -25.35 5.22
N GLN A 24 0.88 -24.48 5.08
CA GLN A 24 0.82 -23.12 5.64
C GLN A 24 -0.23 -22.23 4.96
N ASN A 25 -0.40 -22.36 3.63
CA ASN A 25 -1.48 -21.67 2.91
C ASN A 25 -2.87 -22.13 3.36
N ILE A 26 -3.05 -23.43 3.66
CA ILE A 26 -4.32 -23.94 4.20
C ILE A 26 -4.60 -23.32 5.57
N SER A 27 -3.59 -23.19 6.44
CA SER A 27 -3.74 -22.57 7.76
C SER A 27 -4.18 -21.11 7.68
N ILE A 28 -3.57 -20.31 6.79
CA ILE A 28 -3.96 -18.90 6.60
C ILE A 28 -5.38 -18.79 6.02
N GLN A 29 -5.72 -19.63 5.04
CA GLN A 29 -7.04 -19.64 4.43
C GLN A 29 -8.14 -19.98 5.46
N GLN A 30 -7.87 -20.92 6.37
CA GLN A 30 -8.79 -21.28 7.47
C GLN A 30 -8.91 -20.15 8.49
N ALA A 31 -7.82 -19.50 8.82
CA ALA A 31 -7.83 -18.34 9.73
C ALA A 31 -8.60 -17.16 9.12
N GLU A 32 -8.39 -16.85 7.83
CA GLU A 32 -9.20 -15.87 7.10
C GLU A 32 -10.69 -16.25 7.10
N GLN A 33 -11.02 -17.50 6.81
CA GLN A 33 -12.41 -17.98 6.81
C GLN A 33 -13.09 -17.78 8.18
N THR A 34 -12.34 -17.97 9.26
CA THR A 34 -12.84 -17.82 10.63
C THR A 34 -13.16 -16.35 10.92
N ILE A 35 -12.26 -15.43 10.55
CA ILE A 35 -12.48 -13.98 10.69
C ILE A 35 -13.68 -13.55 9.84
N ASP A 36 -13.75 -14.00 8.58
CA ASP A 36 -14.86 -13.70 7.68
C ASP A 36 -16.22 -14.16 8.26
N GLN A 37 -16.31 -15.42 8.71
CA GLN A 37 -17.54 -15.95 9.33
C GLN A 37 -17.94 -15.20 10.60
N LYS A 38 -16.96 -14.73 11.37
CA LYS A 38 -17.18 -13.99 12.61
C LYS A 38 -17.80 -12.62 12.37
N TYR A 39 -17.43 -11.95 11.27
CA TYR A 39 -17.75 -10.52 11.09
C TYR A 39 -18.60 -10.17 9.87
N ALA A 40 -18.62 -10.97 8.80
CA ALA A 40 -19.23 -10.57 7.52
C ALA A 40 -20.74 -10.29 7.59
N ALA A 41 -21.44 -10.87 8.56
CA ALA A 41 -22.87 -10.65 8.78
C ALA A 41 -23.19 -9.52 9.77
N LEU A 42 -22.17 -8.90 10.37
CA LEU A 42 -22.32 -7.83 11.36
C LEU A 42 -22.25 -6.45 10.69
N ASP A 43 -22.74 -5.43 11.39
CA ASP A 43 -22.53 -4.04 10.96
C ASP A 43 -21.03 -3.72 11.01
N PHE A 44 -20.44 -3.48 9.84
CA PHE A 44 -19.01 -3.21 9.68
C PHE A 44 -18.52 -2.11 10.62
N TYR A 45 -19.25 -1.00 10.73
CA TYR A 45 -18.81 0.14 11.54
C TYR A 45 -18.93 -0.10 13.05
N ALA A 46 -19.63 -1.16 13.48
CA ALA A 46 -19.68 -1.58 14.86
C ALA A 46 -18.52 -2.51 15.25
N VAL A 47 -17.83 -3.12 14.27
CA VAL A 47 -16.83 -4.19 14.51
C VAL A 47 -15.50 -4.00 13.79
N ASN A 48 -15.31 -2.92 13.03
CA ASN A 48 -14.13 -2.69 12.19
C ASN A 48 -12.80 -2.62 12.95
N GLN A 49 -12.78 -2.09 14.17
CA GLN A 49 -11.58 -2.13 15.02
C GLN A 49 -11.25 -3.55 15.49
N GLN A 50 -12.25 -4.40 15.75
CA GLN A 50 -12.01 -5.80 16.08
C GLN A 50 -11.54 -6.59 14.85
N ILE A 51 -12.08 -6.29 13.66
CA ILE A 51 -11.58 -6.84 12.39
C ILE A 51 -10.10 -6.48 12.21
N GLU A 52 -9.73 -5.20 12.39
CA GLU A 52 -8.33 -4.75 12.31
C GLU A 52 -7.43 -5.60 13.22
N ASN A 53 -7.77 -5.69 14.51
CA ASN A 53 -6.97 -6.41 15.49
C ASN A 53 -6.78 -7.89 15.11
N ASP A 54 -7.87 -8.60 14.81
CA ASP A 54 -7.82 -10.04 14.47
C ASP A 54 -6.99 -10.28 13.19
N VAL A 55 -7.10 -9.41 12.18
CA VAL A 55 -6.35 -9.53 10.93
C VAL A 55 -4.87 -9.18 11.14
N VAL A 56 -4.58 -8.15 11.92
CA VAL A 56 -3.20 -7.76 12.26
C VAL A 56 -2.50 -8.85 13.05
N ASP A 57 -3.19 -9.50 13.99
CA ASP A 57 -2.66 -10.64 14.75
C ASP A 57 -2.39 -11.84 13.84
N LEU A 58 -3.33 -12.18 12.95
CA LEU A 58 -3.13 -13.21 11.93
C LEU A 58 -1.87 -12.94 11.10
N ILE A 59 -1.68 -11.72 10.59
CA ILE A 59 -0.52 -11.35 9.77
C ILE A 59 0.78 -11.42 10.58
N ARG A 60 0.75 -11.00 11.85
CA ARG A 60 1.92 -11.00 12.73
C ARG A 60 2.40 -12.42 13.06
N GLU A 61 1.47 -13.35 13.24
CA GLU A 61 1.76 -14.73 13.60
C GLU A 61 2.18 -15.60 12.41
N ASN A 62 1.83 -15.18 11.18
CA ASN A 62 2.02 -16.00 9.97
C ASN A 62 2.88 -15.27 8.93
N ALA A 63 4.15 -15.66 8.77
CA ALA A 63 5.04 -15.06 7.77
C ALA A 63 4.56 -15.25 6.32
N GLU A 64 3.86 -16.35 6.04
CA GLU A 64 3.28 -16.65 4.72
C GLU A 64 2.15 -15.68 4.32
N SER A 65 1.62 -14.89 5.27
CA SER A 65 0.64 -13.82 4.99
C SER A 65 1.16 -12.81 3.97
N TYR A 66 2.48 -12.68 3.82
CA TYR A 66 3.08 -11.82 2.82
C TYR A 66 2.66 -12.21 1.40
N ALA A 67 2.66 -13.51 1.09
CA ALA A 67 2.28 -14.01 -0.23
C ALA A 67 0.77 -14.16 -0.43
N TYR A 68 -0.01 -14.18 0.65
CA TYR A 68 -1.45 -14.46 0.62
C TYR A 68 -2.29 -13.23 0.25
N SER A 69 -3.28 -13.35 -0.64
CA SER A 69 -4.04 -12.19 -1.14
C SER A 69 -5.24 -11.77 -0.29
N PHE A 70 -5.63 -12.56 0.71
CA PHE A 70 -6.79 -12.31 1.59
C PHE A 70 -8.09 -11.95 0.85
N PRO A 71 -8.56 -12.80 -0.09
CA PRO A 71 -9.73 -12.48 -0.92
C PRO A 71 -10.97 -12.14 -0.08
N LYS A 72 -11.29 -12.89 0.98
CA LYS A 72 -12.50 -12.65 1.78
C LYS A 72 -12.38 -11.37 2.59
N LEU A 73 -11.21 -11.11 3.18
CA LEU A 73 -11.02 -9.85 3.92
C LEU A 73 -11.12 -8.64 2.99
N THR A 74 -10.62 -8.76 1.75
CA THR A 74 -10.70 -7.67 0.76
C THR A 74 -12.11 -7.47 0.20
N GLU A 75 -12.85 -8.55 -0.04
CA GLU A 75 -14.19 -8.51 -0.65
C GLU A 75 -15.26 -8.16 0.39
N ASN A 76 -15.23 -8.79 1.55
CA ASN A 76 -16.32 -8.70 2.54
C ASN A 76 -16.02 -7.70 3.66
N LEU A 77 -14.75 -7.59 4.06
CA LEU A 77 -14.34 -6.81 5.25
C LEU A 77 -13.52 -5.57 4.91
N ARG A 78 -13.57 -5.13 3.64
CA ARG A 78 -13.00 -3.85 3.16
C ARG A 78 -11.51 -3.66 3.43
N LEU A 79 -10.76 -4.73 3.69
CA LEU A 79 -9.31 -4.65 3.78
C LEU A 79 -8.75 -4.20 2.44
N LYS A 80 -7.96 -3.12 2.45
CA LYS A 80 -7.21 -2.73 1.27
C LYS A 80 -5.78 -3.24 1.35
N ILE A 81 -5.32 -3.82 0.24
CA ILE A 81 -3.94 -4.30 0.10
C ILE A 81 -3.27 -3.59 -1.07
N ASN A 82 -2.06 -3.09 -0.84
CA ASN A 82 -1.17 -2.56 -1.87
C ASN A 82 0.22 -3.20 -1.73
N ALA A 83 1.00 -3.24 -2.81
CA ALA A 83 2.38 -3.75 -2.77
C ALA A 83 3.32 -2.77 -3.47
N SER A 84 4.58 -2.71 -3.02
CA SER A 84 5.62 -1.98 -3.74
C SER A 84 5.94 -2.68 -5.07
N PRO A 85 6.40 -1.95 -6.09
CA PRO A 85 6.79 -2.53 -7.37
C PRO A 85 7.82 -3.68 -7.26
N ASP A 86 8.78 -3.57 -6.34
CA ASP A 86 9.79 -4.61 -6.08
C ASP A 86 9.33 -5.76 -5.18
N GLN A 87 8.08 -5.75 -4.71
CA GLN A 87 7.52 -6.78 -3.82
C GLN A 87 8.37 -6.99 -2.55
N LEU A 88 8.94 -5.91 -2.02
CA LEU A 88 9.59 -5.89 -0.70
C LEU A 88 8.67 -5.34 0.38
N LEU A 89 7.66 -4.53 0.02
CA LEU A 89 6.69 -3.96 0.94
C LEU A 89 5.28 -4.37 0.53
N LYS A 90 4.50 -4.79 1.51
CA LYS A 90 3.06 -5.03 1.36
C LYS A 90 2.31 -4.25 2.43
N PHE A 91 1.29 -3.52 2.02
CA PHE A 91 0.57 -2.56 2.84
C PHE A 91 -0.85 -3.05 3.05
N TYR A 92 -1.36 -2.81 4.24
CA TYR A 92 -2.71 -3.16 4.67
C TYR A 92 -3.35 -1.90 5.23
N THR A 93 -4.50 -1.49 4.70
CA THR A 93 -5.23 -0.32 5.17
C THR A 93 -6.65 -0.74 5.57
N PHE A 94 -7.04 -0.36 6.78
CA PHE A 94 -8.33 -0.63 7.40
C PHE A 94 -9.12 0.68 7.53
N ASP A 95 -10.42 0.63 7.27
CA ASP A 95 -11.36 1.69 7.66
C ASP A 95 -11.80 1.41 9.11
N VAL A 96 -11.37 2.27 10.03
CA VAL A 96 -11.60 2.14 11.47
C VAL A 96 -12.55 3.21 12.00
N GLY A 97 -13.21 3.96 11.11
CA GLY A 97 -14.11 5.05 11.49
C GLY A 97 -15.47 4.57 11.97
N GLY A 98 -16.24 5.46 12.60
CA GLY A 98 -17.56 5.16 13.14
C GLY A 98 -18.72 5.18 12.12
N GLY A 99 -18.44 5.17 10.82
CA GLY A 99 -19.48 5.24 9.76
C GLY A 99 -20.07 6.64 9.51
N GLY A 100 -19.48 7.67 10.12
CA GLY A 100 -19.84 9.07 9.88
C GLY A 100 -19.28 9.63 8.57
N THR A 101 -19.19 10.96 8.48
CA THR A 101 -18.66 11.63 7.29
C THR A 101 -17.14 11.62 7.23
N MET A 102 -16.46 11.62 8.38
CA MET A 102 -15.00 11.51 8.50
C MET A 102 -14.53 10.10 8.14
N GLY A 103 -13.41 10.00 7.43
CA GLY A 103 -12.74 8.72 7.18
C GLY A 103 -11.55 8.56 8.12
N GLU A 104 -11.57 7.51 8.93
CA GLU A 104 -10.46 7.15 9.82
C GLU A 104 -9.84 5.86 9.31
N PHE A 105 -8.52 5.89 9.09
CA PHE A 105 -7.80 4.77 8.50
C PHE A 105 -6.62 4.38 9.38
N SER A 106 -6.45 3.07 9.56
CA SER A 106 -5.25 2.48 10.16
C SER A 106 -4.47 1.75 9.07
N SER A 107 -3.18 2.03 8.96
CA SER A 107 -2.32 1.47 7.91
C SER A 107 -1.12 0.74 8.51
N TYR A 108 -0.78 -0.40 7.91
CA TYR A 108 0.36 -1.22 8.28
C TYR A 108 1.20 -1.56 7.05
N VAL A 109 2.50 -1.76 7.27
CA VAL A 109 3.44 -2.26 6.28
C VAL A 109 4.12 -3.53 6.77
N GLN A 110 4.02 -4.59 5.98
CA GLN A 110 4.80 -5.80 6.13
C GLN A 110 6.02 -5.72 5.21
N MET A 111 7.19 -5.66 5.83
CA MET A 111 8.47 -5.56 5.13
C MET A 111 9.07 -6.95 4.96
N LYS A 112 9.39 -7.34 3.73
CA LYS A 112 10.09 -8.58 3.40
C LYS A 112 11.60 -8.33 3.38
N SER A 113 12.31 -9.07 4.22
CA SER A 113 13.78 -9.17 4.21
C SER A 113 14.20 -10.56 3.73
N SER A 114 15.51 -10.80 3.58
CA SER A 114 16.04 -12.11 3.17
C SER A 114 15.77 -13.23 4.19
N LYS A 115 15.44 -12.91 5.45
CA LYS A 115 15.30 -13.89 6.53
C LYS A 115 13.91 -13.93 7.17
N SER A 116 13.10 -12.90 7.01
CA SER A 116 11.79 -12.80 7.66
C SER A 116 10.94 -11.67 7.09
N THR A 117 9.66 -11.69 7.44
CA THR A 117 8.74 -10.57 7.24
C THR A 117 8.44 -9.90 8.57
N LYS A 118 8.29 -8.58 8.59
CA LYS A 118 7.92 -7.83 9.80
C LYS A 118 6.81 -6.83 9.53
N LEU A 119 5.71 -6.94 10.28
CA LEU A 119 4.61 -6.00 10.24
C LEU A 119 4.87 -4.80 11.17
N ARG A 120 4.59 -3.59 10.70
CA ARG A 120 4.68 -2.34 11.48
C ARG A 120 3.50 -1.42 11.16
N PRO A 121 2.98 -0.66 12.13
CA PRO A 121 2.07 0.44 11.83
C PRO A 121 2.79 1.49 10.99
N LEU A 122 2.01 2.21 10.18
CA LEU A 122 2.46 3.28 9.30
C LEU A 122 1.48 4.45 9.40
N GLU A 123 1.99 5.59 9.85
CA GLU A 123 1.23 6.85 9.89
C GLU A 123 1.00 7.38 8.46
N THR A 124 -0.11 6.96 7.85
CA THR A 124 -0.56 7.39 6.53
C THR A 124 -2.07 7.21 6.39
N GLY A 125 -2.71 8.01 5.54
CA GLY A 125 -4.14 7.88 5.25
C GLY A 125 -4.47 6.65 4.40
N TYR A 126 -5.62 6.69 3.73
CA TYR A 126 -6.02 5.66 2.79
C TYR A 126 -5.08 5.61 1.59
N ILE A 127 -4.27 4.54 1.48
CA ILE A 127 -3.26 4.42 0.44
C ILE A 127 -3.93 4.31 -0.93
N LEU A 128 -3.59 5.21 -1.84
CA LEU A 128 -4.07 5.24 -3.22
C LEU A 128 -3.14 4.49 -4.15
N LYS A 129 -1.84 4.77 -4.05
CA LYS A 129 -0.82 4.26 -4.98
C LYS A 129 0.55 4.23 -4.31
N ILE A 130 1.37 3.27 -4.73
CA ILE A 130 2.77 3.17 -4.34
C ILE A 130 3.61 3.17 -5.61
N ASP A 131 4.43 4.19 -5.76
CA ASP A 131 5.45 4.29 -6.79
C ASP A 131 6.83 4.02 -6.18
N GLN A 132 7.82 3.68 -7.01
CA GLN A 132 9.18 3.40 -6.55
C GLN A 132 10.21 4.00 -7.49
N VAL A 133 11.14 4.76 -6.92
CA VAL A 133 12.30 5.31 -7.63
C VAL A 133 13.60 4.85 -6.98
N LYS A 134 14.72 5.05 -7.68
CA LYS A 134 16.06 4.77 -7.16
C LYS A 134 16.91 6.04 -7.21
N TRP A 135 17.57 6.35 -6.12
CA TRP A 135 18.69 7.30 -6.09
C TRP A 135 19.90 6.56 -5.54
N GLY A 136 20.82 6.20 -6.43
CA GLY A 136 21.87 5.22 -6.13
C GLY A 136 21.31 3.80 -5.97
N ALA A 137 21.84 3.06 -5.00
CA ALA A 137 21.47 1.66 -4.76
C ALA A 137 20.20 1.48 -3.93
N GLN A 138 19.70 2.54 -3.27
CA GLN A 138 18.56 2.42 -2.34
C GLN A 138 17.25 2.79 -3.04
N PRO A 139 16.22 1.93 -2.95
CA PRO A 139 14.88 2.29 -3.41
C PRO A 139 14.25 3.33 -2.48
N ILE A 140 13.53 4.27 -3.08
CA ILE A 140 12.59 5.15 -2.38
C ILE A 140 11.19 4.78 -2.81
N TYR A 141 10.33 4.62 -1.83
CA TYR A 141 8.91 4.35 -2.03
C TYR A 141 8.15 5.66 -1.89
N LEU A 142 7.36 6.00 -2.89
CA LEU A 142 6.49 7.17 -2.92
C LEU A 142 5.06 6.69 -2.69
N ILE A 143 4.53 6.95 -1.50
CA ILE A 143 3.20 6.51 -1.09
C ILE A 143 2.26 7.71 -1.25
N GLN A 144 1.30 7.58 -2.16
CA GLN A 144 0.19 8.52 -2.30
C GLN A 144 -0.97 8.03 -1.44
N SER A 145 -1.52 8.90 -0.61
CA SER A 145 -2.63 8.59 0.28
C SER A 145 -3.64 9.73 0.34
N TYR A 146 -4.82 9.42 0.88
CA TYR A 146 -5.92 10.35 1.06
C TYR A 146 -6.45 10.28 2.49
N TYR A 147 -6.72 11.44 3.08
CA TYR A 147 -7.45 11.58 4.33
C TYR A 147 -8.77 12.28 4.07
N LYS A 148 -9.87 11.74 4.62
CA LYS A 148 -11.21 12.32 4.50
C LYS A 148 -11.55 13.04 5.79
N GLY A 149 -11.47 14.37 5.76
CA GLY A 149 -11.74 15.21 6.92
C GLY A 149 -13.22 15.30 7.27
N ASP A 150 -14.09 15.38 6.26
CA ASP A 150 -15.54 15.32 6.42
C ASP A 150 -16.23 14.91 5.10
N SER A 151 -17.51 15.25 4.92
CA SER A 151 -18.27 14.94 3.71
C SER A 151 -17.73 15.60 2.44
N CYS A 152 -16.97 16.68 2.55
CA CYS A 152 -16.50 17.48 1.43
C CYS A 152 -15.02 17.86 1.50
N HIS A 153 -14.42 17.92 2.69
CA HIS A 153 -13.03 18.28 2.88
C HIS A 153 -12.13 17.06 3.09
N GLY A 154 -10.88 17.19 2.68
CA GLY A 154 -9.87 16.16 2.88
C GLY A 154 -8.48 16.63 2.52
N LEU A 155 -7.56 15.68 2.42
CA LEU A 155 -6.15 15.93 2.14
C LEU A 155 -5.62 14.84 1.22
N TYR A 156 -4.96 15.23 0.14
CA TYR A 156 -4.08 14.33 -0.61
C TYR A 156 -2.65 14.50 -0.11
N GLN A 157 -1.95 13.39 0.02
CA GLN A 157 -0.57 13.38 0.48
C GLN A 157 0.29 12.49 -0.41
N ILE A 158 1.55 12.89 -0.62
CA ILE A 158 2.60 12.02 -1.11
C ILE A 158 3.76 12.01 -0.11
N GLN A 159 4.09 10.84 0.41
CA GLN A 159 5.18 10.64 1.37
C GLN A 159 6.28 9.80 0.73
N ALA A 160 7.54 10.12 1.03
CA ALA A 160 8.70 9.39 0.57
C ALA A 160 9.35 8.61 1.71
N PHE A 161 9.62 7.34 1.48
CA PHE A 161 10.20 6.45 2.47
C PHE A 161 11.40 5.65 1.96
N LYS A 162 12.33 5.35 2.87
CA LYS A 162 13.37 4.33 2.69
C LYS A 162 13.05 3.12 3.54
N MET A 163 13.23 1.93 2.95
CA MET A 163 13.24 0.70 3.73
C MET A 163 14.65 0.43 4.25
N HIS A 164 14.76 0.30 5.57
CA HIS A 164 15.91 -0.28 6.26
C HIS A 164 15.49 -1.62 6.86
N ALA A 165 16.45 -2.43 7.32
CA ALA A 165 16.20 -3.82 7.75
C ALA A 165 15.07 -4.00 8.79
N GLN A 166 14.69 -2.95 9.53
CA GLN A 166 13.72 -3.05 10.62
C GLN A 166 12.64 -1.95 10.61
N ALA A 167 12.68 -1.02 9.66
CA ALA A 167 11.80 0.14 9.64
C ALA A 167 11.67 0.75 8.24
N LEU A 168 10.51 1.35 7.99
CA LEU A 168 10.26 2.26 6.89
C LEU A 168 10.43 3.70 7.44
N THR A 169 11.41 4.46 6.96
CA THR A 169 11.73 5.78 7.49
C THR A 169 11.42 6.89 6.49
N ALA A 170 10.73 7.93 6.96
CA ALA A 170 10.45 9.11 6.15
C ALA A 170 11.77 9.71 5.65
N THR A 171 11.87 9.97 4.36
CA THR A 171 13.10 10.41 3.70
C THR A 171 12.86 11.72 2.96
N PRO A 172 13.62 12.78 3.26
CA PRO A 172 13.44 14.06 2.60
C PRO A 172 13.95 13.99 1.15
N VAL A 173 13.02 13.93 0.20
CA VAL A 173 13.35 13.88 -1.24
C VAL A 173 12.74 15.03 -2.01
N PHE A 174 11.75 15.74 -1.46
CA PHE A 174 11.10 16.88 -2.11
C PHE A 174 11.84 18.16 -1.77
N GLN A 175 12.59 18.69 -2.72
CA GLN A 175 13.43 19.86 -2.54
C GLN A 175 12.67 21.13 -2.93
N THR A 176 12.37 21.95 -1.93
CA THR A 176 11.91 23.33 -2.11
C THR A 176 13.12 24.26 -2.19
N LYS A 177 12.90 25.57 -2.39
CA LYS A 177 13.99 26.56 -2.40
C LYS A 177 14.79 26.58 -1.08
N ASN A 178 14.13 26.31 0.05
CA ASN A 178 14.71 26.56 1.38
C ASN A 178 14.78 25.31 2.27
N LYS A 179 14.09 24.23 1.92
CA LYS A 179 13.93 23.03 2.74
C LYS A 179 13.79 21.77 1.89
N GLN A 180 14.19 20.63 2.44
CA GLN A 180 13.84 19.32 1.91
C GLN A 180 12.73 18.71 2.76
N LEU A 181 11.69 18.20 2.11
CA LEU A 181 10.51 17.63 2.73
C LEU A 181 10.45 16.13 2.41
N SER A 182 9.98 15.34 3.38
CA SER A 182 9.65 13.92 3.19
C SER A 182 8.22 13.71 2.72
N SER A 183 7.37 14.73 2.82
CA SER A 183 5.98 14.70 2.39
C SER A 183 5.57 16.01 1.71
N ILE A 184 4.58 15.93 0.85
CA ILE A 184 3.82 17.07 0.34
C ILE A 184 2.34 16.76 0.54
N GLU A 185 1.61 17.76 1.01
CA GLU A 185 0.18 17.70 1.33
C GLU A 185 -0.56 18.76 0.52
N VAL A 186 -1.78 18.44 0.08
CA VAL A 186 -2.66 19.34 -0.65
C VAL A 186 -4.08 19.16 -0.14
N ASP A 187 -4.68 20.24 0.32
CA ASP A 187 -6.08 20.25 0.75
C ASP A 187 -7.01 19.93 -0.42
N TYR A 188 -8.12 19.30 -0.08
CA TYR A 188 -9.19 18.92 -0.99
C TYR A 188 -10.51 19.49 -0.48
N ASP A 189 -11.29 20.05 -1.40
CA ASP A 189 -12.67 20.51 -1.18
C ASP A 189 -13.51 20.07 -2.38
N CYS A 190 -14.53 19.26 -2.10
CA CYS A 190 -15.37 18.63 -3.10
C CYS A 190 -16.18 19.64 -3.94
N HIS A 191 -16.46 20.84 -3.44
CA HIS A 191 -17.19 21.88 -4.20
C HIS A 191 -16.44 22.33 -5.44
N TYR A 192 -15.12 22.11 -5.49
CA TYR A 192 -14.27 22.51 -6.60
C TYR A 192 -13.76 21.32 -7.43
N ASP A 193 -14.22 20.10 -7.14
CA ASP A 193 -13.79 18.87 -7.81
C ASP A 193 -14.72 18.44 -8.97
N GLU A 194 -15.79 19.21 -9.25
CA GLU A 194 -16.81 18.85 -10.25
C GLU A 194 -16.24 18.69 -11.69
N GLU A 195 -15.10 19.30 -12.01
CA GLU A 195 -14.47 19.24 -13.33
C GLU A 195 -13.15 18.44 -13.41
N GLN A 196 -12.52 18.09 -12.29
CA GLN A 196 -11.16 17.52 -12.29
C GLN A 196 -11.00 16.28 -11.41
N ARG A 197 -11.81 15.24 -11.71
CA ARG A 197 -11.64 13.88 -11.17
C ARG A 197 -10.16 13.46 -11.08
N GLY A 198 -9.58 13.63 -9.90
CA GLY A 198 -8.52 12.78 -9.38
C GLY A 198 -7.08 13.14 -9.72
N SER A 199 -6.61 14.39 -9.52
CA SER A 199 -5.18 14.62 -9.71
C SER A 199 -4.55 15.78 -8.92
N TYR A 200 -4.94 15.93 -7.66
CA TYR A 200 -4.27 16.82 -6.69
C TYR A 200 -2.77 16.55 -6.58
N ILE A 201 -2.38 15.30 -6.80
CA ILE A 201 -1.00 14.86 -6.96
C ILE A 201 -0.92 14.01 -8.22
N ARG A 202 -0.07 14.41 -9.17
CA ARG A 202 0.18 13.70 -10.43
C ARG A 202 1.61 13.22 -10.47
N VAL A 203 1.79 11.91 -10.58
CA VAL A 203 3.11 11.32 -10.84
C VAL A 203 3.15 10.86 -12.29
N SER A 204 4.06 11.43 -13.07
CA SER A 204 4.32 11.02 -14.45
C SER A 204 4.70 9.54 -14.55
N LYS A 205 4.37 8.88 -15.67
CA LYS A 205 4.61 7.44 -15.86
C LYS A 205 6.09 7.04 -15.76
N ASP A 206 7.00 7.91 -16.18
CA ASP A 206 8.46 7.72 -16.09
C ASP A 206 9.02 8.12 -14.71
N LEU A 207 8.16 8.56 -13.80
CA LEU A 207 8.48 9.05 -12.46
C LEU A 207 9.45 10.24 -12.48
N ASN A 208 9.59 10.96 -13.59
CA ASN A 208 10.51 12.10 -13.69
C ASN A 208 9.89 13.41 -13.18
N LYS A 209 8.56 13.48 -13.15
CA LYS A 209 7.80 14.65 -12.73
C LYS A 209 6.72 14.27 -11.73
N ILE A 210 6.61 15.10 -10.70
CA ILE A 210 5.51 15.11 -9.75
C ILE A 210 4.91 16.51 -9.79
N ASP A 211 3.64 16.60 -10.18
CA ASP A 211 2.92 17.86 -10.25
C ASP A 211 1.90 17.91 -9.10
N ILE A 212 1.99 18.95 -8.28
CA ILE A 212 1.15 19.18 -7.10
C ILE A 212 0.17 20.30 -7.43
N THR A 213 -1.13 20.08 -7.31
CA THR A 213 -2.14 21.11 -7.62
C THR A 213 -1.91 22.36 -6.76
N LEU A 214 -1.93 23.53 -7.40
CA LEU A 214 -1.87 24.81 -6.70
C LEU A 214 -3.28 25.29 -6.38
N LEU A 215 -3.50 25.57 -5.10
CA LEU A 215 -4.72 26.16 -4.58
C LEU A 215 -4.55 27.69 -4.44
N ASP A 216 -5.65 28.41 -4.57
CA ASP A 216 -5.71 29.83 -4.20
C ASP A 216 -5.96 30.01 -2.69
N GLN A 217 -6.19 31.25 -2.26
CA GLN A 217 -6.43 31.59 -0.86
C GLN A 217 -7.74 31.03 -0.29
N ASN A 218 -8.65 30.57 -1.15
CA ASN A 218 -9.94 29.98 -0.79
C ASN A 218 -9.94 28.46 -1.02
N SER A 219 -8.76 27.83 -1.06
CA SER A 219 -8.57 26.39 -1.32
C SER A 219 -9.09 25.91 -2.67
N ARG A 220 -9.32 26.81 -3.64
CA ARG A 220 -9.81 26.45 -4.97
C ARG A 220 -8.64 26.10 -5.90
N PRO A 221 -8.71 25.00 -6.67
CA PRO A 221 -7.73 24.67 -7.69
C PRO A 221 -7.58 25.81 -8.72
N THR A 222 -6.34 26.27 -8.92
CA THR A 222 -6.02 27.37 -9.85
C THR A 222 -5.90 26.93 -11.31
N GLY A 223 -6.03 25.62 -11.58
CA GLY A 223 -5.72 25.01 -12.88
C GLY A 223 -4.22 24.97 -13.21
N LYS A 224 -3.35 25.20 -12.22
CA LYS A 224 -1.89 25.15 -12.34
C LYS A 224 -1.31 24.17 -11.33
N TYR A 225 -0.06 23.78 -11.55
CA TYR A 225 0.66 22.85 -10.69
C TYR A 225 2.02 23.40 -10.27
N LEU A 226 2.45 23.08 -9.06
CA LEU A 226 3.83 23.18 -8.65
C LEU A 226 4.55 21.92 -9.12
N ARG A 227 5.47 22.06 -10.08
CA ARG A 227 6.21 20.93 -10.63
C ARG A 227 7.45 20.65 -9.82
N TYR A 228 7.63 19.38 -9.50
CA TYR A 228 8.87 18.81 -9.04
C TYR A 228 9.45 17.89 -10.10
N GLN A 229 10.72 18.12 -10.46
CA GLN A 229 11.43 17.33 -11.44
C GLN A 229 12.55 16.53 -10.80
N ARG A 230 12.68 15.27 -11.18
CA ARG A 230 13.69 14.36 -10.67
C ARG A 230 15.10 14.88 -10.97
N SER A 231 15.93 14.92 -9.94
CA SER A 231 17.36 15.21 -9.97
C SER A 231 18.16 14.02 -9.45
N ASN A 232 19.47 14.18 -9.30
CA ASN A 232 20.35 13.12 -8.78
C ASN A 232 20.12 12.81 -7.29
N THR A 233 19.52 13.73 -6.53
CA THR A 233 19.40 13.64 -5.06
C THR A 233 17.96 13.75 -4.55
N GLY A 234 16.99 13.96 -5.42
CA GLY A 234 15.59 14.10 -5.05
C GLY A 234 14.71 14.60 -6.19
N TYR A 235 13.57 15.16 -5.85
CA TYR A 235 12.65 15.87 -6.71
C TYR A 235 12.77 17.36 -6.43
N GLN A 236 13.29 18.13 -7.39
CA GLN A 236 13.51 19.56 -7.25
C GLN A 236 12.32 20.35 -7.77
N CYS A 237 11.82 21.28 -6.96
CA CYS A 237 10.78 22.21 -7.38
C CYS A 237 11.31 23.11 -8.51
N THR A 238 10.73 23.00 -9.71
CA THR A 238 11.12 23.79 -10.89
C THR A 238 10.21 25.01 -11.11
N GLY A 239 9.16 25.17 -10.30
CA GLY A 239 8.21 26.27 -10.37
C GLY A 239 6.83 25.86 -10.89
N VAL A 240 6.05 26.86 -11.28
CA VAL A 240 4.64 26.70 -11.65
C VAL A 240 4.51 26.28 -13.12
N THR A 241 3.64 25.31 -13.40
CA THR A 241 3.31 24.83 -14.74
C THR A 241 1.79 24.79 -14.94
N LYS A 242 1.35 24.61 -16.19
CA LYS A 242 -0.06 24.41 -16.56
C LYS A 242 -0.39 22.93 -16.61
#